data_AF-A0A391NSJ4-F1
#
_entry.id   AF-A0A391NSJ4-F1
#
_cell.length_a   1.000
_cell.length_b   1.000
_cell.length_c   1.000
_cell.angle_alpha   90.00
_cell.angle_beta   90.00
_cell.angle_gamma   90.00
#
_symmetry.space_group_name_H-M   'P 1'
#
loop_
_entity.id
_entity.type
_entity.pdbx_description
1 polymer ?
#
loop_
_entity_poly.entity_id
_entity_poly.type
_entity_poly.pdbx_seq_one_letter_code
_entity_poly.pdbx_strand_id
1 'polypeptide(L)' 'FNQYESIIQPLQRHLEGEGVDFQLNCLVKDVDLLDGANITVRGLDVERSGKPDRIPVRPQDLCVITTGAMCDNAVLGT' A
#
# COMPACT_ATOMS: atom_id res chain seq x y z
N PHE A 1 -18.62 -17.19 9.94
CA PHE A 1 -17.78 -16.32 9.11
C PHE A 1 -17.06 -15.32 9.99
N ASN A 2 -15.79 -15.03 9.71
CA ASN A 2 -15.05 -13.97 10.40
C ASN A 2 -15.11 -12.65 9.60
N GLN A 3 -14.50 -11.58 10.14
CA GLN A 3 -14.51 -10.26 9.48
C GLN A 3 -13.84 -10.28 8.10
N TYR A 4 -12.78 -11.09 7.95
CA TYR A 4 -12.10 -11.25 6.67
C TYR A 4 -13.03 -11.85 5.61
N GLU A 5 -13.70 -12.96 5.93
CA GLU A 5 -14.63 -13.62 5.00
C GLU A 5 -15.88 -12.79 4.71
N SER A 6 -16.40 -12.06 5.69
CA SER A 6 -17.70 -11.38 5.57
C SER A 6 -17.60 -9.98 4.95
N ILE A 7 -16.44 -9.33 5.03
CA ILE A 7 -16.28 -7.92 4.64
C ILE A 7 -15.14 -7.76 3.63
N ILE A 8 -13.94 -8.24 3.97
CA ILE A 8 -12.75 -8.02 3.16
C ILE A 8 -12.84 -8.78 1.83
N GLN A 9 -13.20 -10.06 1.87
CA GLN A 9 -13.23 -10.90 0.68
C GLN A 9 -14.29 -10.44 -0.36
N PRO A 10 -15.53 -10.08 0.01
CA PRO A 10 -16.49 -9.51 -0.94
C PRO A 10 -16.03 -8.18 -1.55
N LEU A 11 -15.43 -7.30 -0.74
CA LEU A 11 -14.95 -6.00 -1.20
C LEU A 11 -13.78 -6.15 -2.18
N GLN A 12 -12.83 -7.03 -1.89
CA GLN A 12 -11.72 -7.31 -2.79
C GLN A 12 -12.22 -7.78 -4.16
N ARG A 13 -13.15 -8.75 -4.19
CA ARG A 13 -13.73 -9.25 -5.46
C ARG A 13 -14.44 -8.16 -6.26
N HIS A 14 -15.13 -7.26 -5.58
CA HIS A 14 -15.79 -6.13 -6.27
C HIS A 14 -14.75 -5.22 -6.93
N LEU A 15 -13.70 -4.83 -6.22
CA LEU A 15 -12.63 -3.97 -6.73
C LEU A 15 -11.85 -4.65 -7.87
N GLU A 16 -11.58 -5.95 -7.78
CA GLU A 16 -11.00 -6.74 -8.88
C GLU A 16 -11.89 -6.70 -10.13
N GLY A 17 -13.21 -6.80 -9.95
CA GLY A 17 -14.19 -6.69 -11.05
C GLY A 17 -14.22 -5.31 -11.71
N GLU A 18 -13.94 -4.24 -10.96
CA GLU A 18 -13.79 -2.87 -11.48
C GLU A 18 -12.40 -2.60 -12.08
N GLY A 19 -11.49 -3.59 -12.06
CA GLY A 19 -10.16 -3.48 -12.66
C GLY A 19 -9.09 -2.84 -11.77
N VAL A 20 -9.29 -2.81 -10.45
CA VAL A 20 -8.26 -2.36 -9.50
C VAL A 20 -7.07 -3.31 -9.51
N ASP A 21 -5.86 -2.76 -9.57
CA ASP A 21 -4.61 -3.51 -9.55
C ASP A 21 -4.12 -3.73 -8.10
N PHE A 22 -4.05 -5.00 -7.68
CA PHE A 22 -3.58 -5.41 -6.36
C PHE A 22 -2.12 -5.89 -6.41
N GLN A 23 -1.23 -5.06 -5.86
CA GLN A 23 0.20 -5.34 -5.80
C GLN A 23 0.58 -5.96 -4.44
N LEU A 24 0.58 -7.29 -4.35
CA LEU A 24 0.98 -8.05 -3.15
C LEU A 24 2.51 -8.19 -3.05
N ASN A 25 3.02 -8.55 -1.87
CA ASN A 25 4.46 -8.72 -1.59
C ASN A 25 5.30 -7.50 -1.99
N CYS A 26 4.73 -6.32 -1.83
CA CYS A 26 5.35 -5.03 -2.10
C CYS A 26 5.38 -4.23 -0.80
N LEU A 27 6.57 -4.07 -0.22
CA LEU A 27 6.76 -3.31 1.01
C LEU A 27 7.18 -1.89 0.65
N VAL A 28 6.34 -0.89 0.96
CA VAL A 28 6.72 0.52 0.84
C VAL A 28 7.66 0.87 1.99
N LYS A 29 8.89 1.27 1.68
CA LYS A 29 9.92 1.62 2.68
C LYS A 29 9.91 3.10 3.00
N ASP A 30 9.70 3.94 1.99
CA ASP A 30 9.75 5.38 2.13
C ASP A 30 8.88 6.09 1.09
N VAL A 31 8.48 7.32 1.43
CA VAL A 31 7.69 8.22 0.58
C VAL A 31 8.56 9.42 0.23
N ASP A 32 8.94 9.50 -1.03
CA ASP A 32 9.78 10.58 -1.53
C ASP A 32 8.91 11.83 -1.80
N LEU A 33 9.22 12.91 -1.09
CA LEU A 33 8.50 14.17 -1.16
C LEU A 33 9.30 15.21 -1.97
N LEU A 34 8.58 16.08 -2.68
CA LEU A 34 9.19 17.25 -3.31
C LEU A 34 9.62 18.26 -2.25
N ASP A 35 10.79 18.86 -2.46
CA ASP A 35 11.24 19.99 -1.66
C ASP A 35 10.34 21.21 -1.90
N GLY A 36 9.85 21.82 -0.83
CA GLY A 36 9.01 23.01 -0.91
C GLY A 36 8.11 23.21 0.30
N ALA A 37 7.24 24.21 0.22
CA ALA A 37 6.29 24.53 1.29
C ALA A 37 5.07 23.59 1.32
N ASN A 38 4.80 22.87 0.23
CA ASN A 38 3.67 21.95 0.10
C ASN A 38 4.14 20.51 0.24
N ILE A 39 3.30 19.65 0.81
CA ILE A 39 3.54 18.21 0.85
C ILE A 39 3.08 17.63 -0.49
N THR A 40 4.02 17.18 -1.31
CA THR A 40 3.71 16.57 -2.61
C THR A 40 4.59 15.33 -2.80
N VAL A 41 3.96 14.18 -3.01
CA VAL A 41 4.65 12.91 -3.25
C VAL A 41 5.19 12.89 -4.67
N ARG A 42 6.47 12.56 -4.83
CA ARG A 42 7.15 12.34 -6.13
C ARG A 42 7.30 10.86 -6.46
N GLY A 43 7.37 10.01 -5.44
CA GLY A 43 7.51 8.58 -5.63
C GLY A 43 7.46 7.80 -4.33
N LEU A 44 7.36 6.49 -4.47
CA LEU A 44 7.44 5.54 -3.37
C LEU A 44 8.64 4.64 -3.62
N ASP A 45 9.55 4.57 -2.65
CA ASP A 45 10.63 3.59 -2.67
C ASP A 45 10.10 2.30 -2.03
N VAL A 46 10.13 1.22 -2.80
CA VAL A 46 9.49 -0.04 -2.43
C VAL A 46 10.47 -1.20 -2.53
N GLU A 47 10.14 -2.29 -1.85
CA GLU A 47 10.82 -3.57 -1.98
C GLU A 47 9.82 -4.59 -2.51
N ARG A 48 10.08 -5.15 -3.69
CA ARG A 48 9.28 -6.22 -4.30
C ARG A 48 10.10 -7.49 -4.38
N SER A 49 9.58 -8.57 -3.80
CA SER A 49 10.26 -9.87 -3.82
C SER A 49 11.73 -9.79 -3.36
N GLY A 50 12.00 -8.97 -2.33
CA GLY A 50 13.35 -8.77 -1.77
C GLY A 50 14.27 -7.86 -2.58
N LYS A 51 13.77 -7.21 -3.64
CA LYS A 51 14.55 -6.29 -4.49
C LYS A 51 14.05 -4.85 -4.36
N PRO A 52 14.95 -3.86 -4.26
CA PRO A 52 14.59 -2.46 -4.35
C PRO A 52 13.94 -2.14 -5.70
N ASP A 53 12.86 -1.36 -5.66
CA ASP A 53 12.12 -0.87 -6.81
C ASP A 53 11.51 0.50 -6.47
N ARG A 54 10.97 1.21 -7.46
CA ARG A 54 10.40 2.55 -7.27
C ARG A 54 9.12 2.74 -8.07
N ILE A 55 8.11 3.29 -7.40
CA ILE A 55 6.84 3.69 -8.01
C ILE A 55 6.86 5.21 -8.20
N PRO A 56 6.96 5.74 -9.44
CA PRO A 56 6.84 7.17 -9.67
C PRO A 56 5.40 7.63 -9.46
N VAL A 57 5.23 8.79 -8.83
CA VAL A 57 3.92 9.43 -8.61
C VAL A 57 3.92 10.77 -9.33
N ARG A 58 2.92 11.00 -10.18
CA ARG A 58 2.78 12.25 -10.93
C ARG A 58 2.05 13.29 -10.07
N PRO A 59 2.22 14.60 -10.34
CA PRO A 59 1.59 15.66 -9.55
C PRO A 59 0.06 15.58 -9.44
N GLN A 60 -0.61 14.98 -10.42
CA GLN A 60 -2.07 14.79 -10.44
C GLN A 60 -2.53 13.49 -9.75
N ASP A 61 -1.63 12.60 -9.39
CA ASP A 61 -1.96 11.31 -8.80
C ASP A 61 -2.27 11.51 -7.31
N LEU A 62 -3.26 10.78 -6.80
CA LEU A 62 -3.61 10.80 -5.38
C LEU A 62 -2.93 9.64 -4.66
N CYS A 63 -2.14 9.96 -3.63
CA CYS A 63 -1.51 8.98 -2.76
C CYS A 63 -2.23 8.96 -1.41
N VAL A 64 -2.88 7.84 -1.08
CA VAL A 64 -3.52 7.61 0.22
C VAL A 64 -2.66 6.66 1.02
N ILE A 65 -2.22 7.10 2.20
CA ILE A 65 -1.31 6.34 3.05
C ILE A 65 -2.00 6.03 4.38
N THR A 66 -2.10 4.75 4.72
CA THR A 66 -2.48 4.31 6.06
C THR A 66 -1.19 4.20 6.89
N THR A 67 -0.96 5.15 7.79
CA THR A 67 0.25 5.17 8.63
C THR A 67 0.07 4.31 9.89
N GLY A 68 1.01 3.40 10.12
CA GLY A 68 1.01 2.50 11.28
C GLY A 68 0.02 1.33 11.14
N ALA A 69 0.25 0.27 11.91
CA ALA A 69 -0.64 -0.87 11.99
C ALA A 69 -0.59 -1.50 13.38
N MET A 70 -1.76 -1.90 13.92
CA MET A 70 -1.84 -2.56 15.24
C MET A 70 -1.33 -4.01 15.22
N CYS A 71 -1.29 -4.62 14.04
CA CYS A 71 -0.88 -6.01 13.85
C CYS A 71 0.52 -6.13 13.25
N ASP A 72 1.28 -5.03 13.20
CA ASP A 72 2.65 -5.08 12.72
C ASP A 72 3.54 -5.89 13.66
N ASN A 73 4.48 -6.64 13.09
CA ASN A 73 5.39 -7.53 13.80
C ASN A 73 4.72 -8.48 14.81
N ALA A 74 3.48 -8.90 14.54
CA ALA A 74 2.76 -9.85 15.38
C ALA A 74 3.48 -11.21 15.40
N VAL A 75 3.78 -11.72 16.60
CA VAL A 75 4.34 -13.06 16.80
C VAL A 75 3.22 -13.99 17.28
N LEU A 76 2.99 -15.07 16.55
CA LEU A 76 2.02 -16.10 16.92
C LEU A 76 2.74 -17.22 17.67
N GLY A 77 2.28 -17.49 18.90
CA GLY A 77 2.77 -18.63 19.68
C GLY A 77 2.29 -19.96 19.11
N THR A 78 2.92 -21.04 19.60
CA THR A 78 2.56 -22.43 19.31
C THR A 78 1.99 -23.10 20.55
#